data_AF-A0A1E4K0N7-F1
#
_entry.id   AF-A0A1E4K0N7-F1
#
_cell.length_a   1.000
_cell.length_b   1.000
_cell.length_c   1.000
_cell.angle_alpha   90.00
_cell.angle_beta   90.00
_cell.angle_gamma   90.00
#
_symmetry.space_group_name_H-M   'P 1'
#
loop_
_entity.id
_entity.type
_entity.pdbx_description
1 polymer ?
#
loop_
_entity_poly.entity_id
_entity_poly.type
_entity_poly.pdbx_seq_one_letter_code
_entity_poly.pdbx_strand_id
1 'polypeptide(L)' 'MRELDEEERHLLRALDGPLATGDLITMVRDLGEILRNRGHVIQANVAELAADRLEMLDARSQA' A
#
# COMPACT_ATOMS: atom_id res chain seq x y z
N MET A 1 -12.16 -1.08 25.12
CA MET A 1 -11.64 -1.78 23.92
C MET A 1 -11.56 -3.26 24.25
N ARG A 2 -11.91 -4.16 23.33
CA ARG A 2 -11.82 -5.62 23.51
C ARG A 2 -10.35 -6.06 23.46
N GLU A 3 -9.96 -7.06 24.25
CA GLU A 3 -8.65 -7.69 24.14
C GLU A 3 -8.57 -8.56 22.88
N LEU A 4 -7.46 -8.44 22.15
CA LEU A 4 -7.17 -9.24 20.97
C LEU A 4 -6.84 -10.67 21.40
N ASP A 5 -7.38 -11.67 20.72
CA ASP A 5 -6.96 -13.05 20.89
C ASP A 5 -5.57 -13.31 20.25
N GLU A 6 -5.03 -14.52 20.43
CA GLU A 6 -3.67 -14.84 20.00
C GLU A 6 -3.55 -14.89 18.46
N GLU A 7 -4.63 -15.24 17.76
CA GLU A 7 -4.67 -15.26 16.30
C GLU A 7 -4.69 -13.84 15.75
N GLU A 8 -5.52 -12.96 16.32
CA GLU A 8 -5.57 -11.53 15.99
C GLU A 8 -4.22 -10.84 16.25
N ARG A 9 -3.52 -11.17 17.34
CA ARG A 9 -2.17 -10.66 17.62
C ARG A 9 -1.13 -11.16 16.63
N HIS A 10 -1.23 -12.42 16.21
CA HIS A 10 -0.29 -12.99 15.25
C HIS A 10 -0.44 -12.32 13.88
N LEU A 11 -1.69 -12.09 13.45
CA LEU A 11 -2.02 -11.31 12.25
C LEU A 11 -1.46 -9.89 12.33
N LEU A 12 -1.64 -9.19 13.45
CA LEU A 12 -1.10 -7.84 13.63
C LEU A 12 0.43 -7.81 13.55
N ARG A 13 1.13 -8.77 14.17
CA ARG A 13 2.59 -8.85 14.05
C ARG A 13 3.06 -9.13 12.62
N ALA A 14 2.30 -9.90 11.85
CA ALA A 14 2.59 -10.11 10.44
C ALA A 14 2.38 -8.84 9.61
N LEU A 15 1.37 -8.03 9.96
CA LEU A 15 1.12 -6.71 9.35
C LEU A 15 2.16 -5.66 9.76
N ASP A 16 2.73 -5.76 10.97
CA ASP A 16 3.83 -4.90 11.46
C ASP A 16 5.20 -5.30 10.88
N GLY A 17 5.25 -6.38 10.09
CA GLY A 17 6.47 -6.84 9.43
C GLY A 17 6.92 -5.91 8.29
N PRO A 18 8.14 -6.10 7.78
CA PRO A 18 8.61 -5.36 6.60
C PRO A 18 7.70 -5.66 5.40
N LEU A 19 7.16 -4.59 4.79
CA LEU A 19 6.32 -4.68 3.60
C LEU A 19 7.22 -4.78 2.36
N ALA A 20 6.97 -5.75 1.48
CA ALA A 20 7.66 -5.80 0.20
C ALA A 20 7.29 -4.58 -0.65
N THR A 21 8.25 -4.02 -1.38
CA THR A 21 8.00 -2.84 -2.24
C THR A 21 6.86 -3.08 -3.23
N GLY A 22 6.75 -4.30 -3.77
CA GLY A 22 5.65 -4.71 -4.66
C GLY A 22 4.26 -4.66 -4.00
N ASP A 23 4.16 -5.05 -2.73
CA ASP A 23 2.90 -4.98 -1.99
C ASP A 23 2.51 -3.52 -1.73
N LEU A 24 3.49 -2.67 -1.38
CA LEU A 24 3.27 -1.24 -1.23
C LEU A 24 2.78 -0.58 -2.54
N ILE A 25 3.38 -0.93 -3.67
CA ILE A 25 2.96 -0.44 -4.99
C ILE A 25 1.49 -0.81 -5.25
N THR A 26 1.12 -2.06 -5.00
CA THR A 26 -0.26 -2.55 -5.15
C THR A 26 -1.22 -1.75 -4.27
N MET A 27 -0.90 -1.58 -2.99
CA MET A 27 -1.73 -0.82 -2.04
C MET A 27 -1.92 0.63 -2.47
N VAL A 28 -0.89 1.28 -3.03
CA VAL A 28 -0.98 2.66 -3.52
C VAL A 28 -1.86 2.75 -4.77
N ARG A 29 -1.82 1.76 -5.66
CA ARG A 29 -2.71 1.68 -6.83
C ARG A 29 -4.16 1.50 -6.40
N ASP A 30 -4.44 0.56 -5.49
CA ASP A 30 -5.77 0.33 -4.93
C ASP A 30 -6.34 1.59 -4.28
N LEU A 31 -5.49 2.33 -3.55
CA LEU A 31 -5.87 3.62 -2.98
C LEU A 31 -6.27 4.62 -4.07
N GLY A 32 -5.53 4.67 -5.18
CA GLY A 32 -5.87 5.49 -6.36
C GLY A 32 -7.27 5.17 -6.90
N GLU A 33 -7.59 3.90 -7.06
CA GLU A 33 -8.92 3.46 -7.52
C GLU A 33 -10.03 3.85 -6.53
N ILE A 34 -9.82 3.64 -5.23
CA ILE A 34 -10.77 4.04 -4.17
C ILE A 34 -11.02 5.56 -4.21
N LEU A 35 -9.97 6.36 -4.33
CA LEU A 35 -10.06 7.81 -4.40
C LEU A 35 -10.82 8.25 -5.66
N ARG A 36 -10.54 7.63 -6.81
CA ARG A 36 -11.22 7.91 -8.08
C ARG A 36 -12.71 7.61 -7.97
N ASN A 37 -13.07 6.44 -7.42
CA ASN A 37 -14.46 6.03 -7.21
C ASN A 37 -15.23 6.95 -6.23
N ARG A 38 -14.51 7.65 -5.35
CA ARG A 38 -15.07 8.66 -4.43
C ARG A 38 -15.08 10.09 -5.00
N GLY A 39 -14.62 10.29 -6.23
CA GLY A 39 -14.54 11.61 -6.88
C GLY A 39 -13.32 12.44 -6.48
N HIS A 40 -12.36 11.87 -5.76
CA HIS A 40 -11.11 12.54 -5.37
C HIS A 40 -10.05 12.42 -6.48
N VAL A 41 -10.34 13.04 -7.64
CA VAL A 41 -9.55 12.86 -8.87
C VAL A 41 -8.09 13.28 -8.71
N ILE A 42 -7.82 14.40 -8.05
CA ILE A 42 -6.44 14.88 -7.87
C ILE A 42 -5.64 13.90 -7.00
N GLN A 43 -6.24 13.45 -5.90
CA GLN A 43 -5.60 12.51 -4.97
C GLN A 43 -5.37 11.16 -5.64
N ALA A 44 -6.32 10.69 -6.46
CA ALA A 44 -6.15 9.48 -7.25
C ALA A 44 -4.96 9.57 -8.20
N ASN A 45 -4.82 10.68 -8.94
CA ASN A 45 -3.69 10.90 -9.84
C ASN A 45 -2.35 10.98 -9.09
N VAL A 46 -2.34 11.56 -7.89
CA VAL A 46 -1.13 11.58 -7.04
C VAL A 46 -0.75 10.17 -6.60
N ALA A 47 -1.72 9.34 -6.22
CA ALA A 47 -1.48 7.95 -5.84
C ALA A 47 -0.92 7.14 -7.04
N GLU A 48 -1.52 7.27 -8.22
CA GLU A 48 -1.02 6.62 -9.45
C GLU A 48 0.44 7.04 -9.74
N LEU A 49 0.76 8.34 -9.73
CA LEU A 49 2.12 8.83 -9.94
C LEU A 49 3.10 8.32 -8.87
N ALA A 50 2.65 8.18 -7.63
CA ALA A 50 3.48 7.64 -6.55
C ALA A 50 3.78 6.15 -6.78
N ALA A 51 2.80 5.36 -7.22
CA ALA A 51 3.01 3.96 -7.58
C ALA A 51 4.02 3.80 -8.72
N ASP A 52 3.91 4.60 -9.78
CA ASP A 52 4.85 4.58 -10.90
C ASP A 52 6.28 4.90 -10.47
N ARG A 53 6.44 5.88 -9.57
CA ARG A 53 7.76 6.25 -9.02
C ARG A 53 8.35 5.14 -8.16
N LEU A 54 7.53 4.47 -7.36
CA LEU A 54 7.97 3.34 -6.55
C LEU A 54 8.44 2.19 -7.44
N GLU A 55 7.70 1.88 -8.51
CA GLU A 55 8.07 0.84 -9.47
C GLU A 55 9.42 1.15 -10.17
N MET A 56 9.64 2.41 -10.57
CA MET A 56 10.93 2.84 -11.13
C MET A 56 12.08 2.73 -10.13
N LEU A 57 11.84 3.10 -8.86
CA LEU A 57 12.86 3.00 -7.81
C LEU A 57 13.19 1.56 -7.47
N ASP A 58 12.19 0.69 -7.41
CA ASP A 58 12.36 -0.74 -7.17
C ASP A 58 13.18 -1.38 -8.30
N ALA A 59 12.81 -1.14 -9.56
CA ALA A 59 13.55 -1.62 -10.73
C ALA A 59 15.02 -1.16 -10.74
N ARG A 60 15.31 0.06 -10.29
CA ARG A 60 16.68 0.58 -10.15
C ARG A 60 17.45 -0.05 -9.00
N SER A 61 16.77 -0.50 -7.95
CA SER A 61 17.41 -1.14 -6.80
C SER A 61 17.78 -2.60 -7.06
N GLN A 62 17.12 -3.25 -8.02
CA GLN A 62 17.33 -4.64 -8.42
C GLN A 62 18.35 -4.81 -9.57
N ALA A 63 18.84 -3.71 -10.16
CA ALA A 63 19.79 -3.68 -11.27
C ALA A 63 21.25 -3.51 -10.79
#